data_AF-A0A0P4VG17-F1
#
_entry.id   AF-A0A0P4VG17-F1
#
_cell.length_a   1.000
_cell.length_b   1.000
_cell.length_c   1.000
_cell.angle_alpha   90.00
_cell.angle_beta   90.00
_cell.angle_gamma   90.00
#
_symmetry.space_group_name_H-M   'P 1'
#
loop_
_entity.id
_entity.type
_entity.pdbx_description
1 polymer ?
#
loop_
_entity_poly.entity_id
_entity_poly.type
_entity_poly.pdbx_seq_one_letter_code
_entity_poly.pdbx_strand_id
1 'polypeptide(L)'
;MVIKVYTSGISGNKEVKKRQQRILMIMDSKNIKYIAIDITEPGNEADKQFMQDNAKATESKHPLPPQIFNEQEYCGDYVGFDLANENDELEAFLKLPLSATTTPPTPAPPATVINGREPSTEKDTSDPQVPESETM
;
A
#
# COMPACT_ATOMS: atom_id res chain seq x y z
N MET A 1 -7.66 -7.75 18.77
CA MET A 1 -6.83 -7.45 17.59
C MET A 1 -6.10 -8.68 17.11
N VAL A 2 -6.48 -9.17 15.93
CA VAL A 2 -5.91 -10.37 15.31
C VAL A 2 -5.74 -10.12 13.83
N ILE A 3 -4.50 -10.08 13.35
CA ILE A 3 -4.22 -9.93 11.93
C ILE A 3 -4.44 -11.27 11.24
N LYS A 4 -5.28 -11.29 10.22
CA LYS A 4 -5.57 -12.44 9.37
C LYS A 4 -5.02 -12.17 7.98
N VAL A 5 -4.20 -13.09 7.49
CA VAL A 5 -3.64 -13.05 6.14
C VAL A 5 -4.25 -14.20 5.36
N TYR A 6 -5.11 -13.88 4.41
CA TYR A 6 -5.70 -14.90 3.54
C TYR A 6 -4.71 -15.27 2.44
N THR A 7 -4.40 -16.56 2.35
CA THR A 7 -3.46 -17.16 1.41
C THR A 7 -4.14 -18.29 0.62
N SER A 8 -3.42 -18.83 -0.36
CA SER A 8 -3.83 -19.88 -1.28
C SER A 8 -2.62 -20.76 -1.56
N GLY A 9 -2.56 -21.93 -0.93
CA GLY A 9 -1.49 -22.91 -1.11
C GLY A 9 -1.48 -23.54 -2.50
N ILE A 10 -2.66 -23.70 -3.11
CA ILE A 10 -2.83 -24.34 -4.43
C ILE A 10 -2.83 -23.30 -5.58
N SER A 11 -2.47 -22.03 -5.33
CA SER A 11 -2.45 -21.01 -6.39
C SER A 11 -1.53 -21.41 -7.56
N GLY A 12 -2.09 -21.42 -8.77
CA GLY A 12 -1.36 -21.64 -10.02
C GLY A 12 -0.56 -20.42 -10.50
N ASN A 13 -0.77 -19.25 -9.88
CA ASN A 13 -0.05 -18.03 -10.23
C ASN A 13 1.23 -17.90 -9.38
N LYS A 14 2.39 -17.97 -10.04
CA LYS A 14 3.70 -17.89 -9.39
C LYS A 14 3.93 -16.54 -8.69
N GLU A 15 3.38 -15.46 -9.25
CA GLU A 15 3.48 -14.13 -8.66
C GLU A 15 2.68 -14.03 -7.37
N VAL A 16 1.44 -14.54 -7.36
CA VAL A 16 0.61 -14.63 -6.16
C VAL A 16 1.33 -15.41 -5.06
N LYS A 17 1.96 -16.55 -5.37
CA LYS A 17 2.76 -17.30 -4.40
C LYS A 17 3.93 -16.50 -3.83
N LYS A 18 4.67 -15.79 -4.67
CA LYS A 18 5.79 -14.93 -4.22
C LYS A 18 5.30 -13.79 -3.32
N ARG A 19 4.21 -13.12 -3.70
CA ARG A 19 3.62 -12.03 -2.92
C ARG A 19 3.18 -12.50 -1.54
N GLN A 20 2.47 -13.63 -1.46
CA GLN A 20 2.06 -14.23 -0.19
C GLN A 20 3.27 -14.55 0.69
N GLN A 21 4.27 -15.27 0.15
CA GLN A 21 5.47 -15.63 0.90
C GLN A 21 6.21 -14.39 1.43
N ARG A 22 6.31 -13.33 0.62
CA ARG A 22 6.96 -12.08 1.00
C ARG A 22 6.24 -11.40 2.17
N ILE A 23 4.91 -11.35 2.16
CA ILE A 23 4.14 -10.78 3.29
C ILE A 23 4.41 -11.56 4.56
N LEU A 24 4.32 -12.89 4.52
CA LEU A 24 4.59 -13.73 5.69
C LEU A 24 5.99 -13.47 6.26
N MET A 25 7.01 -13.44 5.39
CA MET A 25 8.39 -13.13 5.79
C MET A 25 8.53 -11.76 6.46
N ILE A 26 7.86 -10.74 5.94
CA ILE A 26 7.90 -9.38 6.51
C ILE A 26 7.18 -9.35 7.87
N MET A 27 6.02 -10.00 7.98
CA MET A 27 5.28 -10.06 9.24
C MET A 27 6.07 -10.77 10.34
N ASP A 28 6.72 -11.88 10.03
CA ASP A 28 7.64 -12.57 10.95
C ASP A 28 8.83 -11.67 11.33
N SER A 29 9.43 -10.98 10.35
CA SER A 29 10.57 -10.07 10.60
C SER A 29 10.21 -8.91 11.53
N LYS A 30 9.01 -8.33 11.35
CA LYS A 30 8.49 -7.23 12.17
C LYS A 30 7.89 -7.73 13.51
N ASN A 31 7.97 -9.04 13.81
CA ASN A 31 7.42 -9.67 15.03
C ASN A 31 5.92 -9.41 15.24
N ILE A 32 5.16 -9.31 14.15
CA ILE A 32 3.72 -9.07 14.21
C ILE A 32 3.01 -10.41 14.27
N LYS A 33 2.14 -10.62 15.25
CA LYS A 33 1.35 -11.85 15.34
C LYS A 33 0.23 -11.83 14.30
N TYR A 34 0.20 -12.86 13.45
CA TYR A 34 -0.81 -13.04 12.43
C TYR A 34 -1.28 -14.50 12.35
N ILE A 35 -2.44 -14.69 11.72
CA ILE A 35 -3.00 -16.00 11.37
C ILE A 35 -3.04 -16.08 9.85
N ALA A 36 -2.29 -17.01 9.28
CA ALA A 36 -2.40 -17.34 7.87
C ALA A 36 -3.58 -18.29 7.66
N ILE A 37 -4.54 -17.91 6.81
CA ILE A 37 -5.72 -18.71 6.49
C ILE A 37 -5.63 -19.10 5.03
N ASP A 38 -5.38 -20.38 4.75
CA ASP A 38 -5.36 -20.88 3.38
C ASP A 38 -6.79 -21.15 2.89
N ILE A 39 -7.29 -20.29 2.01
CA ILE A 39 -8.65 -20.38 1.44
C ILE A 39 -8.81 -21.56 0.48
N THR A 40 -7.73 -22.27 0.16
CA THR A 40 -7.75 -23.47 -0.68
C THR A 40 -7.83 -24.77 0.10
N GLU A 41 -7.67 -24.72 1.42
CA GLU A 41 -7.86 -25.90 2.26
C GLU A 41 -9.33 -26.30 2.38
N PRO A 42 -9.63 -27.62 2.39
CA PRO A 42 -10.98 -28.11 2.60
C PRO A 42 -11.49 -27.70 4.00
N GLY A 43 -12.60 -26.95 4.04
CA GLY A 43 -13.18 -26.40 5.27
C GLY A 43 -13.13 -24.87 5.36
N ASN A 44 -12.27 -24.20 4.58
CA ASN A 44 -12.13 -22.74 4.57
C ASN A 44 -12.96 -22.05 3.46
N GLU A 45 -14.05 -22.68 3.03
CA GLU A 45 -14.93 -22.15 1.98
C GLU A 45 -15.65 -20.85 2.40
N ALA A 46 -15.95 -20.72 3.70
CA ALA A 46 -16.53 -19.50 4.27
C ALA A 46 -15.49 -18.35 4.25
N ASP A 47 -14.24 -18.63 4.62
CA ASP A 47 -13.14 -17.68 4.57
C ASP A 47 -12.85 -17.20 3.14
N LYS A 48 -12.91 -18.12 2.17
CA LYS A 48 -12.82 -17.78 0.75
C LYS A 48 -13.91 -16.79 0.33
N GLN A 49 -15.15 -17.03 0.71
CA GLN A 49 -16.27 -16.14 0.41
C GLN A 49 -16.13 -14.81 1.13
N PHE A 50 -15.76 -14.82 2.42
CA PHE A 50 -15.53 -13.62 3.20
C PHE A 50 -14.45 -12.73 2.56
N MET A 51 -13.32 -13.32 2.17
CA MET A 51 -12.24 -12.63 1.49
C MET A 51 -12.73 -12.03 0.15
N GLN A 52 -13.53 -12.77 -0.63
CA GLN A 52 -14.02 -12.26 -1.92
C GLN A 52 -15.05 -11.14 -1.79
N ASP A 53 -15.89 -11.19 -0.75
CA ASP A 53 -16.95 -10.21 -0.51
C ASP A 53 -16.42 -8.91 0.13
N ASN A 54 -15.42 -9.04 1.00
CA ASN A 54 -14.91 -7.91 1.80
C ASN A 54 -13.57 -7.35 1.31
N ALA A 55 -12.84 -8.04 0.44
CA ALA A 55 -11.62 -7.49 -0.15
C ALA A 55 -11.92 -6.65 -1.39
N LYS A 56 -11.06 -5.66 -1.64
CA LYS A 56 -11.15 -4.82 -2.83
C LYS A 56 -10.40 -5.47 -3.98
N ALA A 57 -11.11 -5.68 -5.10
CA ALA A 57 -10.48 -6.15 -6.32
C ALA A 57 -9.86 -4.96 -7.06
N THR A 58 -8.52 -4.93 -7.14
CA THR A 58 -7.81 -3.84 -7.81
C THR A 58 -7.75 -4.06 -9.32
N GLU A 59 -7.31 -5.25 -9.76
CA GLU A 59 -6.96 -5.53 -11.16
C GLU A 59 -7.81 -6.64 -11.81
N SER A 60 -8.62 -7.35 -11.03
CA SER A 60 -9.32 -8.56 -11.47
C SER A 60 -10.80 -8.50 -11.10
N LYS A 61 -11.64 -9.34 -11.74
CA LYS A 61 -13.06 -9.47 -11.35
C LYS A 61 -13.25 -9.94 -9.91
N HIS A 62 -12.26 -10.64 -9.36
CA HIS A 62 -12.25 -11.12 -7.98
C HIS A 62 -10.91 -10.77 -7.32
N PRO A 63 -10.91 -10.42 -6.03
CA PRO A 63 -9.68 -10.16 -5.30
C PRO A 63 -8.84 -11.44 -5.23
N LEU A 64 -7.55 -11.32 -5.51
CA LEU A 64 -6.58 -12.41 -5.45
C LEU A 64 -5.79 -12.33 -4.14
N PRO A 65 -5.44 -13.47 -3.51
CA PRO A 65 -4.54 -13.46 -2.36
C PRO A 65 -3.14 -12.95 -2.75
N PRO A 66 -2.37 -12.38 -1.80
CA PRO A 66 -2.68 -12.21 -0.39
C PRO A 66 -3.64 -11.04 -0.11
N GLN A 67 -4.53 -11.23 0.87
CA GLN A 67 -5.43 -10.19 1.38
C GLN A 67 -5.32 -10.11 2.90
N ILE A 68 -5.12 -8.91 3.44
CA ILE A 68 -4.88 -8.69 4.86
C ILE A 68 -6.11 -8.06 5.50
N PHE A 69 -6.52 -8.64 6.62
CA PHE A 69 -7.61 -8.16 7.44
C PHE A 69 -7.15 -8.04 8.89
N ASN A 70 -7.69 -7.06 9.58
CA ASN A 70 -7.67 -6.99 11.02
C ASN A 70 -9.03 -7.44 11.55
N GLU A 71 -9.10 -8.67 12.06
CA GLU A 71 -10.32 -9.34 12.52
C GLU A 71 -11.39 -9.52 11.43
N GLN A 72 -12.17 -8.47 11.16
CA GLN A 72 -13.21 -8.38 10.12
C GLN A 72 -13.01 -7.15 9.21
N GLU A 73 -12.07 -6.28 9.56
CA GLU A 73 -11.86 -5.03 8.85
C GLU A 73 -10.76 -5.19 7.81
N TYR A 74 -11.04 -4.81 6.57
CA TYR A 74 -10.07 -4.87 5.49
C TYR A 74 -8.92 -3.87 5.73
N CYS A 75 -7.68 -4.36 5.68
CA CYS A 75 -6.47 -3.53 5.75
C CYS A 75 -5.98 -3.17 4.35
N GLY A 76 -5.84 -4.18 3.49
CA GLY A 76 -5.38 -3.99 2.12
C GLY A 76 -4.86 -5.27 1.48
N ASP A 77 -4.39 -5.13 0.25
CA ASP A 77 -3.76 -6.17 -0.56
C ASP A 77 -2.22 -6.09 -0.47
N TYR A 78 -1.53 -6.88 -1.29
CA TYR A 78 -0.07 -6.88 -1.36
C TYR A 78 0.53 -5.49 -1.63
N VAL A 79 -0.03 -4.72 -2.57
CA VAL A 79 0.59 -3.45 -2.98
C VAL A 79 0.54 -2.45 -1.83
N GLY A 80 -0.61 -2.35 -1.16
CA GLY A 80 -0.75 -1.51 0.03
C GLY A 80 0.18 -1.94 1.17
N PHE A 81 0.35 -3.25 1.37
CA PHE A 81 1.24 -3.78 2.41
C PHE A 81 2.73 -3.49 2.12
N ASP A 82 3.19 -3.72 0.88
CA ASP A 82 4.59 -3.47 0.50
C ASP A 82 4.92 -1.98 0.62
N LEU A 83 4.01 -1.09 0.18
CA LEU A 83 4.15 0.36 0.33
C LEU A 83 4.20 0.79 1.81
N ALA A 84 3.30 0.25 2.65
CA ALA A 84 3.32 0.54 4.08
C ALA A 84 4.59 0.02 4.76
N ASN A 85 5.15 -1.10 4.30
CA ASN A 85 6.43 -1.59 4.78
C ASN A 85 7.60 -0.70 4.34
N GLU A 86 7.59 -0.17 3.11
CA GLU A 86 8.60 0.77 2.62
C GLU A 86 8.58 2.11 3.37
N ASN A 87 7.40 2.55 3.81
CA ASN A 87 7.22 3.78 4.58
C ASN A 87 7.36 3.59 6.11
N ASP A 88 7.63 2.38 6.60
CA ASP A 88 7.58 2.02 8.02
C ASP A 88 6.23 2.33 8.72
N GLU A 89 5.14 2.34 7.96
CA GLU A 89 3.76 2.58 8.42
C GLU A 89 2.95 1.28 8.56
N LEU A 90 3.64 0.14 8.71
CA LEU A 90 3.00 -1.18 8.71
C LEU A 90 1.98 -1.34 9.84
N GLU A 91 2.27 -0.77 11.01
CA GLU A 91 1.34 -0.77 12.15
C GLU A 91 0.05 0.00 11.83
N ALA A 92 0.16 1.17 11.20
CA ALA A 92 -0.97 1.98 10.78
C ALA A 92 -1.79 1.27 9.69
N PHE A 93 -1.13 0.64 8.71
CA PHE A 93 -1.77 -0.15 7.66
C PHE A 93 -2.57 -1.34 8.23
N LEU A 94 -1.97 -2.05 9.18
CA LEU A 94 -2.62 -3.15 9.90
C LEU A 94 -3.64 -2.67 10.94
N LYS A 95 -3.77 -1.35 11.12
CA LYS A 95 -4.66 -0.69 12.08
C LYS A 95 -4.37 -1.08 13.52
N LEU A 96 -3.11 -1.43 13.79
CA LEU A 96 -2.62 -1.75 15.11
C LEU A 96 -2.62 -0.47 15.96
N PRO A 97 -3.06 -0.53 17.22
CA PRO A 97 -2.82 0.58 18.14
C PRO A 97 -1.30 0.72 18.22
N LEU A 98 -0.77 1.86 17.76
CA LEU A 98 0.63 2.21 17.92
C LEU A 98 0.95 2.03 19.40
N SER A 99 1.67 0.96 19.74
CA SER A 99 1.98 0.67 21.14
C SER A 99 2.88 1.80 21.58
N ALA A 100 2.33 2.70 22.39
CA ALA A 100 2.95 3.93 22.80
C ALA A 100 4.28 3.66 23.52
N THR A 101 5.37 3.65 22.76
CA THR A 101 6.71 3.89 23.27
C THR A 101 7.29 5.05 22.48
N THR A 102 7.17 6.24 23.07
CA THR A 102 7.97 7.46 22.83
C THR A 102 8.02 7.91 21.36
N THR A 103 7.27 8.91 20.91
CA THR A 103 7.37 10.35 21.25
C THR A 103 6.25 11.03 20.43
N PRO A 104 5.54 12.06 20.93
CA PRO A 104 4.58 12.78 20.10
C PRO A 104 5.30 13.33 18.85
N PRO A 105 4.76 13.15 17.62
CA PRO A 105 5.22 13.97 16.51
C PRO A 105 4.87 15.41 16.87
N THR A 106 5.90 16.20 17.12
CA THR A 106 5.84 17.66 17.12
C THR A 106 4.90 18.11 15.99
N PRO A 107 3.83 18.88 16.28
CA PRO A 107 2.99 19.41 15.22
C PRO A 107 3.89 20.27 14.33
N ALA A 108 4.09 19.83 13.09
CA ALA A 108 4.66 20.66 12.06
C ALA A 108 3.84 21.97 12.04
N PRO A 109 4.49 23.15 12.11
CA PRO A 109 3.74 24.40 12.04
C PRO A 109 3.00 24.46 10.70
N PRO A 110 1.72 24.87 10.69
CA PRO A 110 1.01 25.05 9.44
C PRO A 110 1.72 26.14 8.63
N ALA A 111 2.09 25.81 7.40
CA ALA A 111 2.50 26.80 6.41
C ALA A 111 1.32 27.76 6.20
N THR A 112 1.41 28.94 6.82
CA THR A 112 0.57 30.09 6.49
C THR A 112 0.87 30.48 5.04
N VAL A 113 -0.01 30.06 4.13
CA VAL A 113 -0.12 30.66 2.80
C VAL A 113 -1.05 31.87 2.92
N ILE A 114 -0.47 33.04 3.22
CA ILE A 114 -1.16 34.34 3.18
C ILE A 114 -0.95 34.97 1.79
N ASN A 115 -1.97 34.79 0.95
CA ASN A 115 -2.67 35.84 0.22
C ASN A 115 -1.86 36.87 -0.61
N GLY A 116 -1.78 36.61 -1.93
CA GLY A 116 -2.33 37.49 -2.99
C GLY A 116 -1.56 38.73 -3.47
N ARG A 117 -1.78 39.00 -4.78
CA ARG A 117 -1.72 40.33 -5.48
C ARG A 117 -0.30 40.71 -6.01
N GLU A 118 0.00 41.04 -7.28
CA GLU A 118 -0.70 41.52 -8.51
C GLU A 118 -0.08 40.98 -9.81
N PRO A 119 -0.79 41.02 -10.94
CA PRO A 119 -0.20 40.94 -12.27
C PRO A 119 0.42 42.29 -12.64
N SER A 120 1.63 42.28 -13.20
CA SER A 120 2.22 43.45 -13.85
C SER A 120 3.03 43.03 -15.07
N THR A 121 2.86 43.86 -16.07
CA THR A 121 3.08 43.69 -17.49
C THR A 121 4.52 43.97 -17.93
N GLU A 122 4.77 43.53 -19.17
CA GLU A 122 5.62 44.15 -20.20
C GLU A 122 7.11 43.83 -20.30
N LYS A 123 7.45 43.39 -21.54
CA LYS A 123 8.63 43.72 -22.38
C LYS A 123 9.98 43.27 -21.81
N ASP A 124 10.98 42.85 -22.59
CA ASP A 124 11.35 43.16 -23.95
C ASP A 124 12.39 42.11 -24.39
N THR A 125 12.34 41.71 -25.66
CA THR A 125 13.44 41.42 -26.58
C THR A 125 14.77 40.87 -26.05
N SER A 126 15.17 39.68 -26.52
CA SER A 126 16.42 39.48 -27.30
C SER A 126 16.55 38.04 -27.78
N ASP A 127 16.29 37.84 -29.08
CA ASP A 127 16.98 36.84 -29.90
C ASP A 127 18.45 37.30 -30.06
N PRO A 128 19.43 36.40 -29.92
CA PRO A 128 20.13 35.96 -31.14
C PRO A 128 20.45 34.46 -31.19
N GLN A 129 19.91 33.83 -32.25
CA GLN A 129 20.58 32.94 -33.21
C GLN A 129 21.85 32.16 -32.79
N VAL A 130 21.74 30.82 -32.82
CA VAL A 130 22.84 29.91 -33.20
C VAL A 130 22.37 28.97 -34.32
N PRO A 131 23.04 28.93 -35.49
CA PRO A 131 22.80 27.95 -36.54
C PRO A 131 23.81 26.79 -36.44
N GLU A 132 23.32 25.55 -36.48
CA GLU A 132 24.13 24.36 -36.80
C GLU A 132 23.17 23.34 -37.45
N SER A 133 23.14 23.27 -38.77
CA SER A 133 23.86 22.28 -39.60
C SER A 133 23.45 20.83 -39.32
N GLU A 134 22.55 20.26 -40.15
CA GLU A 134 22.82 19.03 -40.92
C GLU A 134 21.60 18.54 -41.73
N THR A 135 21.91 18.09 -42.95
CA THR A 135 21.29 16.95 -43.68
C THR A 135 19.91 17.13 -44.33
N MET A 136 19.89 17.69 -45.56
CA MET A 136 19.83 16.95 -46.84
C MET A 136 19.82 17.90 -48.04
#